data_AF-A0A5K0VAU4-F1
#
_entry.id   AF-A0A5K0VAU4-F1
#
_cell.length_a   1.000
_cell.length_b   1.000
_cell.length_c   1.000
_cell.angle_alpha   90.00
_cell.angle_beta   90.00
_cell.angle_gamma   90.00
#
_symmetry.space_group_name_H-M   'P 1'
#
loop_
_entity.id
_entity.type
_entity.pdbx_description
1 polymer ?
#
loop_
_entity_poly.entity_id
_entity_poly.type
_entity_poly.pdbx_seq_one_letter_code
_entity_poly.pdbx_strand_id
1 'polypeptide(L)'
;GKLVEVRQAAGLLLKNNLRTSFQSLSPSYQAYIKSELVPCIGAADRHIRSTVGTVISVIVMQGHVFNWPELLQALVNCLDSSDFNHMEGAMDALSK
;
A
#
# COMPACT_ATOMS: atom_id res chain seq x y z
N GLY A 1 -20.15 -1.91 3.25
CA GLY A 1 -20.97 -0.70 3.49
C GLY A 1 -20.48 0.42 2.59
N LYS A 2 -21.35 1.33 2.13
CA LYS A 2 -21.09 2.36 1.10
C LYS A 2 -19.76 3.14 1.26
N LEU A 3 -19.28 3.32 2.49
CA LEU A 3 -18.00 3.99 2.77
C LEU A 3 -16.76 3.18 2.34
N VAL A 4 -16.79 1.84 2.44
CA VAL A 4 -15.68 0.98 1.99
C VAL A 4 -15.52 1.04 0.48
N GLU A 5 -16.63 1.00 -0.25
CA GLU A 5 -16.64 1.08 -1.72
C GLU A 5 -16.05 2.42 -2.21
N VAL A 6 -16.40 3.53 -1.56
CA VAL A 6 -15.82 4.85 -1.88
C VAL A 6 -14.32 4.86 -1.63
N ARG A 7 -13.85 4.30 -0.51
CA ARG A 7 -12.41 4.22 -0.19
C ARG A 7 -11.66 3.35 -1.20
N GLN A 8 -12.24 2.22 -1.61
CA GLN A 8 -11.65 1.37 -2.65
C GLN A 8 -11.57 2.09 -3.99
N ALA A 9 -12.64 2.76 -4.42
CA ALA A 9 -12.67 3.51 -5.67
C ALA A 9 -11.60 4.62 -5.64
N ALA A 10 -11.47 5.34 -4.53
CA ALA A 10 -10.42 6.34 -4.34
C ALA A 10 -9.01 5.74 -4.39
N GLY A 11 -8.78 4.58 -3.74
CA GLY A 11 -7.50 3.88 -3.79
C GLY A 11 -7.13 3.38 -5.19
N LEU A 12 -8.11 2.88 -5.95
CA LEU A 12 -7.92 2.47 -7.34
C LEU A 12 -7.61 3.67 -8.26
N LEU A 13 -8.29 4.81 -8.05
CA LEU A 13 -7.97 6.05 -8.75
C LEU A 13 -6.55 6.52 -8.42
N LEU A 14 -6.15 6.50 -7.14
CA LEU A 14 -4.79 6.81 -6.71
C LEU A 14 -3.77 5.90 -7.42
N LYS A 15 -3.97 4.57 -7.40
CA LYS A 15 -3.12 3.61 -8.11
C LYS A 15 -2.92 3.98 -9.57
N ASN A 16 -4.01 4.28 -10.28
CA ASN A 16 -3.96 4.60 -11.70
C ASN A 16 -3.16 5.88 -11.98
N ASN A 17 -3.31 6.90 -11.11
CA ASN A 17 -2.54 8.13 -11.23
C ASN A 17 -1.05 7.90 -10.93
N LEU A 18 -0.73 7.15 -9.86
CA LEU A 18 0.66 6.86 -9.47
C LEU A 18 1.40 6.03 -10.51
N ARG A 19 0.68 5.19 -11.27
CA ARG A 19 1.27 4.40 -12.36
C ARG A 19 2.00 5.25 -13.38
N THR A 20 1.63 6.50 -13.61
CA THR A 20 2.29 7.36 -14.61
C THR A 20 3.00 8.56 -14.00
N SER A 21 2.60 8.99 -12.80
CA SER A 21 3.04 10.25 -12.22
C SER A 21 3.87 10.12 -10.94
N PHE A 22 4.05 8.92 -10.38
CA PHE A 22 4.70 8.79 -9.07
C PHE A 22 6.10 9.43 -9.03
N GLN A 23 6.93 9.20 -10.05
CA GLN A 23 8.29 9.76 -10.12
C GLN A 23 8.31 11.29 -10.32
N SER A 24 7.26 11.89 -10.88
CA SER A 24 7.19 13.36 -11.08
C SER A 24 6.61 14.11 -9.88
N LEU A 25 6.04 13.39 -8.90
CA LEU A 25 5.60 13.99 -7.64
C LEU A 25 6.80 14.50 -6.85
N SER A 26 6.61 15.62 -6.13
CA SER A 26 7.63 16.09 -5.20
C SER A 26 7.89 15.04 -4.11
N PRO A 27 9.13 14.98 -3.57
CA PRO A 27 9.48 14.00 -2.54
C PRO A 27 8.57 14.04 -1.31
N SER A 28 8.06 15.22 -0.92
CA SER A 28 7.11 15.36 0.19
C SER A 28 5.79 14.63 -0.05
N TYR A 29 5.25 14.69 -1.28
CA TYR A 29 4.01 13.98 -1.61
C TYR A 29 4.23 12.47 -1.72
N GLN A 30 5.38 12.05 -2.26
CA GLN A 30 5.73 10.63 -2.27
C GLN A 30 5.84 10.07 -0.85
N ALA A 31 6.53 10.78 0.06
CA ALA A 31 6.67 10.39 1.46
C ALA A 31 5.32 10.32 2.17
N TYR A 32 4.45 11.32 1.97
CA TYR A 32 3.10 11.34 2.53
C TYR A 32 2.27 10.14 2.09
N ILE A 33 2.26 9.82 0.78
CA ILE A 33 1.51 8.67 0.28
C ILE A 33 2.05 7.37 0.88
N LYS A 34 3.37 7.22 0.96
CA LYS A 34 4.01 6.05 1.57
C LYS A 34 3.61 5.90 3.05
N SER A 35 3.65 6.97 3.84
CA SER A 35 3.31 6.91 5.26
C SER A 35 1.85 6.56 5.52
N GLU A 36 0.93 7.02 4.66
CA GLU A 36 -0.50 6.70 4.78
C GLU A 36 -0.84 5.27 4.35
N LEU A 37 -0.08 4.69 3.42
CA LEU A 37 -0.33 3.33 2.93
C LEU A 37 0.11 2.25 3.92
N VAL A 38 1.24 2.44 4.61
CA VAL A 38 1.83 1.41 5.49
C VAL A 38 0.85 0.91 6.57
N PRO A 39 0.17 1.79 7.34
CA PRO A 39 -0.83 1.34 8.32
C PRO A 39 -2.01 0.59 7.71
N CYS A 40 -2.33 0.87 6.44
CA CYS A 40 -3.47 0.28 5.76
C CYS A 40 -3.23 -1.18 5.30
N ILE A 41 -1.99 -1.67 5.37
CA ILE A 41 -1.66 -3.10 5.12
C ILE A 41 -2.41 -3.99 6.11
N GLY A 42 -2.56 -3.56 7.36
CA GLY A 42 -3.29 -4.26 8.42
C GLY A 42 -4.77 -3.91 8.54
N ALA A 43 -5.35 -3.19 7.57
CA ALA A 43 -6.74 -2.73 7.70
C ALA A 43 -7.69 -3.89 7.96
N ALA A 44 -8.69 -3.72 8.84
CA ALA A 44 -9.65 -4.78 9.18
C ALA A 44 -10.44 -5.29 7.96
N ASP A 45 -10.70 -4.42 6.98
CA ASP A 45 -11.41 -4.76 5.76
C ASP A 45 -10.46 -5.28 4.67
N ARG A 46 -10.68 -6.52 4.24
CA ARG A 46 -9.87 -7.22 3.22
C ARG A 46 -9.80 -6.47 1.90
N HIS A 47 -10.90 -5.82 1.50
CA HIS A 47 -10.93 -5.11 0.24
C HIS A 47 -10.07 -3.85 0.26
N ILE A 48 -9.98 -3.19 1.42
CA ILE A 48 -9.03 -2.09 1.64
C ILE A 48 -7.60 -2.62 1.59
N ARG A 49 -7.27 -3.71 2.30
CA ARG A 49 -5.92 -4.32 2.25
C ARG A 49 -5.49 -4.66 0.84
N SER A 50 -6.36 -5.32 0.07
CA SER A 50 -6.07 -5.68 -1.32
C SER A 50 -5.86 -4.44 -2.20
N THR A 51 -6.68 -3.41 -2.02
CA THR A 51 -6.51 -2.14 -2.75
C THR A 51 -5.14 -1.51 -2.44
N VAL A 52 -4.76 -1.45 -1.15
CA VAL A 52 -3.47 -0.94 -0.68
C VAL A 52 -2.31 -1.73 -1.27
N GLY A 53 -2.39 -3.07 -1.27
CA GLY A 53 -1.40 -3.94 -1.90
C GLY A 53 -1.17 -3.60 -3.37
N THR A 54 -2.24 -3.33 -4.13
CA THR A 54 -2.10 -2.91 -5.54
C THR A 54 -1.48 -1.52 -5.71
N VAL A 55 -1.72 -0.59 -4.79
CA VAL A 55 -1.10 0.74 -4.81
C VAL A 55 0.40 0.62 -4.48
N ILE A 56 0.74 -0.15 -3.44
CA ILE A 56 2.13 -0.43 -3.05
C ILE A 56 2.89 -1.06 -4.21
N SER A 57 2.34 -2.09 -4.86
CA SER A 57 2.95 -2.75 -6.01
C SER A 57 3.30 -1.74 -7.12
N VAL A 58 2.38 -0.82 -7.47
CA VAL A 58 2.66 0.23 -8.47
C VAL A 58 3.77 1.18 -8.02
N ILE A 59 3.80 1.58 -6.74
CA ILE A 59 4.87 2.45 -6.22
C ILE A 59 6.22 1.73 -6.28
N VAL A 60 6.28 0.44 -5.90
CA VAL A 60 7.50 -0.37 -5.97
C VAL A 60 7.94 -0.58 -7.42
N MET A 61 7.02 -0.79 -8.35
CA MET A 61 7.35 -0.89 -9.78
C MET A 61 7.97 0.41 -10.33
N GLN A 62 7.54 1.57 -9.84
CA GLN A 62 8.07 2.86 -10.30
C GLN A 62 9.33 3.31 -9.58
N GLY A 63 9.41 3.08 -8.27
CA GLY A 63 10.54 3.49 -7.46
C GLY A 63 11.63 2.43 -7.34
N HIS A 64 11.36 1.17 -7.67
CA HIS A 64 12.10 0.02 -7.14
C HIS A 64 12.04 -0.06 -5.60
N VAL A 65 12.18 -1.28 -5.06
CA VAL A 65 12.10 -1.52 -3.61
C VAL A 65 13.19 -0.77 -2.82
N PHE A 66 14.34 -0.51 -3.45
CA PHE A 66 15.46 0.23 -2.83
C PHE A 66 15.13 1.68 -2.49
N ASN A 67 14.15 2.29 -3.17
CA ASN A 67 13.69 3.65 -2.88
C ASN A 67 12.56 3.69 -1.82
N TRP A 68 12.25 2.56 -1.19
CA TRP A 68 11.31 2.47 -0.08
C TRP A 68 11.71 1.35 0.91
N PRO A 69 12.89 1.44 1.55
CA PRO A 69 13.40 0.39 2.44
C PRO A 69 12.48 0.15 3.65
N GLU A 70 11.78 1.18 4.13
CA GLU A 70 10.87 1.09 5.27
C GLU A 70 9.69 0.14 5.00
N LEU A 71 9.32 -0.04 3.72
CA LEU A 71 8.24 -0.96 3.35
C LEU A 71 8.58 -2.41 3.70
N LEU A 72 9.79 -2.86 3.41
CA LEU A 72 10.21 -4.24 3.71
C LEU A 72 10.19 -4.49 5.22
N GLN A 73 10.69 -3.54 6.01
CA GLN A 73 10.64 -3.64 7.47
C GLN A 73 9.19 -3.72 7.97
N ALA A 74 8.29 -2.89 7.41
CA ALA A 74 6.88 -2.91 7.78
C ALA A 74 6.21 -4.26 7.42
N LEU A 75 6.51 -4.82 6.25
CA LEU A 75 5.97 -6.11 5.81
C LEU A 75 6.46 -7.25 6.69
N VAL A 76 7.76 -7.29 7.04
CA VAL A 76 8.30 -8.29 7.99
C VAL A 76 7.61 -8.17 9.34
N ASN A 77 7.50 -6.96 9.89
CA ASN A 77 6.81 -6.74 11.17
C ASN A 77 5.34 -7.19 11.13
N CYS A 78 4.67 -7.02 9.98
CA CYS A 78 3.29 -7.47 9.79
C CYS A 78 3.19 -9.00 9.72
N LEU A 79 4.17 -9.68 9.13
CA LEU A 79 4.25 -11.14 9.08
C LEU A 79 4.55 -11.75 10.46
N ASP A 80 5.35 -11.07 11.27
CA ASP A 80 5.69 -11.50 12.63
C ASP A 80 4.58 -11.16 13.66
N SER A 81 3.58 -10.38 13.27
CA SER A 81 2.47 -9.96 14.13
C SER A 81 1.46 -11.10 14.36
N SER A 82 0.91 -11.19 15.57
CA SER A 82 -0.17 -12.12 15.90
C SER A 82 -1.55 -11.74 15.30
N ASP A 83 -1.68 -10.54 14.74
CA ASP A 83 -2.89 -10.11 14.03
C ASP A 83 -2.96 -10.73 12.62
N PHE A 84 -4.01 -11.50 12.37
CA PHE A 84 -4.28 -12.12 11.08
C PHE A 84 -4.37 -11.13 9.91
N ASN A 85 -4.91 -9.93 10.13
CA ASN A 85 -5.04 -8.92 9.09
C ASN A 85 -3.68 -8.37 8.67
N HIS A 86 -2.74 -8.23 9.61
CA HIS A 86 -1.36 -7.86 9.29
C HIS A 86 -0.69 -8.95 8.45
N MET A 87 -0.77 -10.22 8.89
CA MET A 87 -0.15 -11.34 8.18
C MET A 87 -0.71 -11.50 6.76
N GLU A 88 -2.04 -11.53 6.61
CA GLU A 88 -2.69 -11.70 5.29
C GLU A 88 -2.45 -10.49 4.39
N GLY A 89 -2.51 -9.26 4.93
CA GLY A 89 -2.25 -8.06 4.17
C GLY A 89 -0.80 -7.96 3.67
N ALA A 90 0.16 -8.34 4.51
CA ALA A 90 1.57 -8.37 4.13
C ALA A 90 1.84 -9.45 3.08
N MET A 91 1.26 -10.65 3.24
CA MET A 91 1.37 -11.71 2.24
C MET A 91 0.73 -11.32 0.90
N ASP A 92 -0.48 -10.72 0.91
CA ASP A 92 -1.12 -10.26 -0.33
C ASP A 92 -0.24 -9.22 -1.01
N ALA A 93 0.28 -8.23 -0.28
CA ALA A 93 1.16 -7.19 -0.83
C ALA A 93 2.46 -7.77 -1.42
N LEU A 94 3.08 -8.76 -0.78
CA LEU A 94 4.27 -9.46 -1.29
C LEU A 94 3.99 -10.31 -2.54
N SER A 95 2.75 -10.80 -2.68
CA SER A 95 2.35 -11.65 -3.81
C SER A 95 1.97 -10.86 -5.07
N LYS A 96 1.81 -9.53 -4.99
CA LYS A 96 1.46 -8.66 -6.12
C LYS A 96 2.68 -8.23 -6.94
#